data_AF-A0A5P5ZN00-F1
#
_entry.id   AF-A0A5P5ZN00-F1
#
_cell.length_a   1.000
_cell.length_b   1.000
_cell.length_c   1.000
_cell.angle_alpha   90.00
_cell.angle_beta   90.00
_cell.angle_gamma   90.00
#
_symmetry.space_group_name_H-M   'P 1'
#
loop_
_entity.id
_entity.type
_entity.pdbx_description
1 polymer ?
#
loop_
_entity_poly.entity_id
_entity_poly.type
_entity_poly.pdbx_seq_one_letter_code
_entity_poly.pdbx_strand_id
1 'polypeptide(L)'
;MSPLFQSLGLVSESHISIEIYEVWVRVQESGYDLEIIEAYADCCGSFNSIDEILEQVEESYSGKYDSDEDFAENLLIDTCCIPKDLPSYIYIDWERTARDIMMDYSTSNGYYFRNV
;
A
#
# COMPACT_ATOMS: atom_id res chain seq x y z
N MET A 1 15.87 -11.59 -2.01
CA MET A 1 14.89 -12.68 -1.77
C MET A 1 13.66 -11.99 -1.22
N SER A 2 12.49 -12.19 -1.82
CA SER A 2 11.26 -11.46 -1.49
C SER A 2 10.89 -11.64 -0.01
N PRO A 3 10.73 -10.55 0.78
CA PRO A 3 10.28 -10.62 2.17
C PRO A 3 8.92 -11.30 2.33
N LEU A 4 8.01 -11.13 1.35
CA LEU A 4 6.68 -11.73 1.34
C LEU A 4 6.73 -13.27 1.45
N PHE A 5 7.60 -13.93 0.68
CA PHE A 5 7.69 -15.39 0.72
C PHE A 5 8.28 -15.91 2.04
N GLN A 6 9.08 -15.09 2.73
CA GLN A 6 9.57 -15.42 4.06
C GLN A 6 8.47 -15.24 5.11
N SER A 7 7.70 -14.14 5.05
CA SER A 7 6.61 -13.88 6.00
C SER A 7 5.48 -14.91 5.89
N LEU A 8 5.21 -15.41 4.67
CA LEU A 8 4.26 -16.51 4.42
C LEU A 8 4.83 -17.90 4.76
N GLY A 9 6.08 -18.01 5.21
CA GLY A 9 6.71 -19.28 5.57
C GLY A 9 7.05 -20.20 4.39
N LEU A 10 7.01 -19.68 3.16
CA LEU A 10 7.26 -20.44 1.93
C LEU A 10 8.74 -20.68 1.68
N VAL A 11 9.60 -19.79 2.18
CA VAL A 11 11.06 -19.88 2.02
C VAL A 11 11.76 -19.62 3.34
N SER A 12 12.72 -20.48 3.69
CA SER A 12 13.72 -20.24 4.74
C SER A 12 15.08 -20.80 4.33
N GLU A 13 16.11 -20.61 5.16
CA GLU A 13 17.51 -20.95 4.84
C GLU A 13 17.74 -22.40 4.38
N SER A 14 16.82 -23.33 4.68
CA SER A 14 16.91 -24.73 4.23
C SER A 14 15.56 -25.33 3.87
N HIS A 15 14.57 -24.50 3.54
CA HIS A 15 13.23 -24.94 3.17
C HIS A 15 12.67 -24.08 2.05
N ILE A 16 12.09 -24.74 1.05
CA ILE A 16 11.23 -24.12 0.05
C ILE A 16 9.98 -24.98 0.04
N SER A 17 8.84 -24.37 0.38
CA SER A 17 7.56 -25.05 0.35
C SER A 17 7.10 -25.23 -1.11
N ILE A 18 6.35 -26.31 -1.38
CA ILE A 18 5.91 -26.62 -2.74
C ILE A 18 4.82 -25.65 -3.23
N GLU A 19 4.09 -25.07 -2.27
CA GLU A 19 3.05 -24.07 -2.47
C GLU A 19 3.60 -22.75 -3.03
N ILE A 20 4.92 -22.53 -3.00
CA ILE A 20 5.55 -21.31 -3.53
C ILE A 20 5.17 -21.03 -4.99
N TYR A 21 5.02 -22.07 -5.81
CA TYR A 21 4.63 -21.92 -7.22
C TYR A 21 3.18 -21.47 -7.36
N GLU A 22 2.28 -21.99 -6.52
CA GLU A 22 0.88 -21.60 -6.53
C GLU A 22 0.70 -20.14 -6.09
N VAL A 23 1.43 -19.74 -5.06
CA VAL A 23 1.47 -18.36 -4.57
C VAL A 23 2.04 -17.43 -5.65
N TRP A 24 3.12 -17.83 -6.30
CA TRP A 24 3.72 -17.03 -7.37
C TRP A 24 2.76 -16.83 -8.55
N VAL A 25 2.04 -17.87 -8.97
CA VAL A 25 1.02 -17.76 -10.03
C VAL A 25 -0.09 -16.79 -9.64
N ARG A 26 -0.63 -16.88 -8.41
CA ARG A 26 -1.66 -15.96 -7.93
C ARG A 26 -1.20 -14.50 -7.94
N VAL A 27 0.03 -14.25 -7.51
CA VAL A 27 0.63 -12.90 -7.56
C VAL A 27 0.72 -12.39 -9.00
N GLN A 28 1.07 -13.24 -9.97
CA GLN A 28 1.10 -12.83 -11.37
C GLN A 28 -0.30 -12.59 -11.94
N GLU A 29 -1.30 -13.37 -11.52
CA GLU A 29 -2.68 -13.26 -11.98
C GLU A 29 -3.44 -12.07 -11.35
N SER A 30 -2.99 -11.55 -10.21
CA SER A 30 -3.64 -10.42 -9.53
C SER A 30 -3.48 -9.09 -10.29
N GLY A 31 -2.47 -8.98 -11.16
CA GLY A 31 -2.17 -7.75 -11.89
C GLY A 31 -1.49 -6.66 -11.03
N TYR A 32 -1.18 -6.95 -9.77
CA TYR A 32 -0.39 -6.07 -8.91
C TYR A 32 1.08 -6.47 -8.94
N ASP A 33 1.96 -5.47 -9.02
CA ASP A 33 3.39 -5.70 -8.88
C ASP A 33 3.73 -6.23 -7.49
N LEU A 34 4.72 -7.12 -7.40
CA LEU A 34 5.16 -7.71 -6.14
C LEU A 34 5.54 -6.66 -5.09
N GLU A 35 6.08 -5.51 -5.53
CA GLU A 35 6.44 -4.38 -4.64
C GLU A 35 5.22 -3.80 -3.90
N ILE A 36 4.05 -3.76 -4.54
CA ILE A 36 2.80 -3.27 -3.92
C ILE A 36 2.35 -4.25 -2.84
N ILE A 37 2.41 -5.54 -3.14
CA ILE A 37 1.98 -6.62 -2.24
C ILE A 37 2.93 -6.71 -1.03
N GLU A 38 4.23 -6.57 -1.27
CA GLU A 38 5.25 -6.49 -0.21
C GLU A 38 5.03 -5.25 0.67
N ALA A 39 4.80 -4.08 0.07
CA ALA A 39 4.53 -2.86 0.81
C ALA A 39 3.26 -2.96 1.68
N TYR A 40 2.20 -3.59 1.17
CA TYR A 40 1.01 -3.87 1.97
C TYR A 40 1.32 -4.81 3.14
N ALA A 41 2.11 -5.86 2.88
CA ALA A 41 2.48 -6.81 3.91
C ALA A 41 3.32 -6.17 5.03
N ASP A 42 4.21 -5.23 4.68
CA ASP A 42 4.97 -4.43 5.64
C ASP A 42 4.07 -3.55 6.52
N CYS A 43 2.99 -2.99 5.95
CA CYS A 43 2.04 -2.13 6.67
C CYS A 43 1.15 -2.92 7.63
N CYS A 44 0.55 -4.02 7.18
CA CYS A 44 -0.52 -4.71 7.91
C CYS A 44 -0.05 -5.96 8.67
N GLY A 45 1.19 -6.44 8.44
CA GLY A 45 1.83 -7.45 9.26
C GLY A 45 1.59 -8.90 8.81
N SER A 46 1.03 -9.72 9.70
CA SER A 46 0.93 -11.18 9.48
C SER A 46 -0.39 -11.57 8.83
N PHE A 47 -0.33 -12.43 7.82
CA PHE A 47 -1.49 -12.95 7.08
C PHE A 47 -1.49 -14.48 7.06
N ASN A 48 -2.66 -15.08 6.83
CA ASN A 48 -2.78 -16.52 6.76
C ASN A 48 -2.60 -17.07 5.33
N SER A 49 -2.89 -16.27 4.31
CA SER A 49 -2.77 -16.66 2.91
C SER A 49 -2.45 -15.47 2.00
N ILE A 50 -1.97 -15.78 0.79
CA ILE A 50 -1.79 -14.77 -0.25
C ILE A 50 -3.12 -14.22 -0.77
N ASP A 51 -4.18 -15.04 -0.79
CA ASP A 51 -5.50 -14.61 -1.26
C ASP A 51 -6.07 -13.50 -0.37
N GLU A 52 -5.90 -13.61 0.96
CA GLU A 52 -6.27 -12.57 1.94
C GLU A 52 -5.52 -11.26 1.69
N ILE A 53 -4.22 -11.34 1.40
CA ILE A 53 -3.41 -10.17 1.07
C ILE A 53 -3.91 -9.51 -0.21
N LEU A 54 -4.16 -10.29 -1.27
CA LEU A 54 -4.55 -9.77 -2.58
C LEU A 54 -5.92 -9.09 -2.52
N GLU A 55 -6.89 -9.67 -1.84
CA GLU A 55 -8.22 -9.07 -1.63
C GLU A 55 -8.11 -7.74 -0.90
N GLN A 56 -7.31 -7.67 0.16
CA GLN A 56 -7.14 -6.42 0.90
C GLN A 56 -6.34 -5.36 0.14
N VAL A 57 -5.35 -5.75 -0.67
CA VAL A 57 -4.65 -4.83 -1.57
C VAL A 57 -5.63 -4.24 -2.58
N GLU A 58 -6.52 -5.06 -3.15
CA GLU A 58 -7.53 -4.59 -4.11
C GLU A 58 -8.47 -3.55 -3.48
N GLU A 59 -8.89 -3.75 -2.23
CA GLU A 59 -9.81 -2.85 -1.55
C GLU A 59 -9.16 -1.57 -0.98
N SER A 60 -7.88 -1.62 -0.60
CA SER A 60 -7.22 -0.56 0.18
C SER A 60 -6.22 0.28 -0.61
N TYR A 61 -5.68 -0.21 -1.72
CA TYR A 61 -4.58 0.46 -2.42
C TYR A 61 -4.99 1.83 -2.98
N SER A 62 -4.24 2.86 -2.60
CA SER A 62 -4.56 4.28 -2.86
C SER A 62 -3.53 4.97 -3.77
N GLY A 63 -2.55 4.23 -4.28
CA GLY A 63 -1.56 4.73 -5.24
C GLY A 63 -0.15 4.86 -4.65
N LYS A 64 0.73 5.45 -5.46
CA LYS A 64 2.14 5.68 -5.14
C LYS A 64 2.49 7.17 -5.17
N TYR A 65 3.13 7.67 -4.12
CA TYR A 65 3.49 9.08 -3.96
C TYR A 65 4.89 9.22 -3.36
N ASP A 66 5.52 10.38 -3.57
CA ASP A 66 6.88 10.66 -3.08
C ASP A 66 6.89 11.12 -1.62
N SER A 67 5.76 11.61 -1.11
CA SER A 67 5.58 12.08 0.27
C SER A 67 4.12 11.98 0.75
N ASP A 68 3.92 12.03 2.07
CA ASP A 68 2.58 12.04 2.68
C ASP A 68 1.81 13.32 2.31
N GLU A 69 2.52 14.43 2.13
CA GLU A 69 1.97 15.71 1.67
C GLU A 69 1.45 15.61 0.24
N ASP A 70 2.21 15.01 -0.68
CA ASP A 70 1.78 14.80 -2.06
C ASP A 70 0.55 13.90 -2.11
N PHE A 71 0.53 12.82 -1.30
CA PHE A 71 -0.63 11.95 -1.18
C PHE A 71 -1.86 12.72 -0.69
N ALA A 72 -1.72 13.46 0.42
CA ALA A 72 -2.80 14.23 1.02
C ALA A 72 -3.37 15.30 0.06
N GLU A 73 -2.51 16.03 -0.64
CA GLU A 73 -2.92 17.04 -1.61
C GLU A 73 -3.72 16.40 -2.75
N ASN A 74 -3.19 15.33 -3.37
CA ASN A 74 -3.90 14.63 -4.45
C ASN A 74 -5.23 14.05 -3.97
N LEU A 75 -5.26 13.41 -2.80
CA LEU A 75 -6.47 12.83 -2.22
C LEU A 75 -7.57 13.89 -2.04
N LEU A 76 -7.25 15.03 -1.44
CA LEU A 76 -8.25 16.08 -1.16
C LEU A 76 -8.71 16.80 -2.42
N ILE A 77 -7.83 16.93 -3.42
CA ILE A 77 -8.15 17.49 -4.72
C ILE A 77 -9.08 16.56 -5.51
N ASP A 78 -8.77 15.26 -5.57
CA ASP A 78 -9.54 14.30 -6.35
C ASP A 78 -10.90 13.97 -5.72
N THR A 79 -10.99 14.02 -4.39
CA THR A 79 -12.26 13.91 -3.65
C THR A 79 -13.07 15.21 -3.62
N CYS A 80 -12.57 16.29 -4.23
CA CYS A 80 -13.20 17.61 -4.25
C CYS A 80 -13.41 18.22 -2.85
N CYS A 81 -12.69 17.75 -1.83
CA CYS A 81 -12.62 18.38 -0.51
C CYS A 81 -11.93 19.74 -0.59
N ILE A 82 -10.98 19.89 -1.52
CA ILE A 82 -10.32 21.15 -1.85
C ILE A 82 -10.48 21.40 -3.36
N PRO A 83 -10.84 22.63 -3.78
CA PRO A 83 -10.96 22.97 -5.19
C PRO A 83 -9.60 22.91 -5.92
N LYS A 84 -9.59 22.41 -7.15
CA LYS A 84 -8.40 22.38 -8.05
C LYS A 84 -7.86 23.78 -8.35
N ASP A 85 -8.72 24.79 -8.29
CA ASP A 85 -8.45 26.19 -8.56
C ASP A 85 -8.35 27.02 -7.27
N LEU A 86 -7.74 26.46 -6.23
CA LEU A 86 -7.49 27.19 -4.99
C LEU A 86 -6.71 28.49 -5.29
N PRO A 87 -7.21 29.67 -4.87
CA PRO A 87 -6.51 30.91 -5.13
C PRO A 87 -5.09 30.91 -4.57
N SER A 88 -4.11 31.35 -5.36
CA SER A 88 -2.67 31.25 -5.06
C SER A 88 -2.19 32.01 -3.81
N TYR A 89 -3.03 32.87 -3.24
CA TYR A 89 -2.76 33.56 -1.98
C TYR A 89 -3.21 32.77 -0.75
N ILE A 90 -3.88 31.63 -0.93
CA ILE A 90 -4.24 30.69 0.14
C ILE A 90 -3.12 29.66 0.27
N TYR A 91 -2.67 29.46 1.50
CA TYR A 91 -1.64 28.47 1.83
C TYR A 91 -2.28 27.42 2.74
N ILE A 92 -1.97 26.15 2.46
CA ILE A 92 -2.38 25.01 3.29
C ILE A 92 -1.13 24.48 3.99
N ASP A 93 -1.28 24.14 5.27
CA ASP A 93 -0.24 23.46 6.05
C ASP A 93 -0.29 21.95 5.75
N TRP A 94 0.33 21.57 4.64
CA TRP A 94 0.28 20.19 4.14
C TRP A 94 0.92 19.18 5.08
N GLU A 95 1.96 19.57 5.83
CA GLU A 95 2.61 18.68 6.81
C GLU A 95 1.62 18.26 7.90
N ARG A 96 0.85 19.21 8.45
CA ARG A 96 -0.17 18.88 9.46
C ARG A 96 -1.36 18.14 8.86
N THR A 97 -1.83 18.58 7.69
CA THR A 97 -2.96 17.94 7.02
C THR A 97 -2.65 16.48 6.68
N ALA A 98 -1.46 16.22 6.13
CA ALA A 98 -0.99 14.87 5.84
C ALA A 98 -0.91 14.02 7.10
N ARG A 99 -0.28 14.53 8.18
CA ARG A 99 -0.20 13.80 9.45
C ARG A 99 -1.57 13.38 9.98
N ASP A 100 -2.58 14.25 9.88
CA ASP A 100 -3.92 13.95 10.36
C ASP A 100 -4.62 12.93 9.43
N ILE A 101 -4.43 13.02 8.11
CA ILE A 101 -4.94 12.03 7.13
C ILE A 101 -4.28 10.66 7.33
N MET A 102 -2.97 10.61 7.60
CA MET A 102 -2.22 9.37 7.80
C MET A 102 -2.64 8.60 9.07
N MET A 103 -3.57 9.11 9.88
CA MET A 103 -4.22 8.31 10.91
C MET A 103 -5.14 7.23 10.31
N ASP A 104 -5.70 7.48 9.12
CA ASP A 104 -6.59 6.56 8.41
C ASP A 104 -5.87 5.76 7.30
N TYR A 105 -4.57 5.98 7.11
CA TYR A 105 -3.77 5.37 6.05
C TYR A 105 -2.45 4.81 6.59
N SER A 106 -1.91 3.81 5.89
CA SER A 106 -0.57 3.27 6.13
C SER A 106 0.24 3.35 4.83
N THR A 107 1.56 3.49 4.94
CA THR A 107 2.44 3.57 3.77
C THR A 107 3.74 2.80 3.98
N SER A 108 4.22 2.16 2.91
CA SER A 108 5.54 1.56 2.83
C SER A 108 6.09 1.75 1.41
N ASN A 109 7.36 2.16 1.29
CA ASN A 109 8.03 2.41 0.01
C ASN A 109 7.27 3.35 -0.95
N GLY A 110 6.50 4.30 -0.40
CA GLY A 110 5.69 5.25 -1.14
C GLY A 110 4.36 4.71 -1.65
N TYR A 111 4.00 3.45 -1.34
CA TYR A 111 2.69 2.87 -1.64
C TYR A 111 1.74 3.07 -0.47
N TYR A 112 0.58 3.65 -0.73
CA TYR A 112 -0.40 4.04 0.29
C TYR A 112 -1.59 3.10 0.30
N PHE A 113 -2.04 2.75 1.50
CA PHE A 113 -3.16 1.85 1.74
C PHE A 113 -4.09 2.45 2.78
N ARG A 114 -5.39 2.39 2.53
CA ARG A 114 -6.40 2.80 3.51
C ARG A 114 -6.49 1.76 4.61
N ASN A 115 -6.53 2.19 5.86
CA ASN A 115 -6.78 1.31 6.99
C ASN A 115 -8.27 0.90 6.96
N VAL A 116 -8.55 -0.40 6.78
CA VAL A 116 -9.91 -0.96 6.66
C VAL A 116 -10.39 -1.55 7.98
#